data_AF-A0A7Y6ICI4-F1
#
_entry.id   AF-A0A7Y6ICI4-F1
#
_cell.length_a   1.000
_cell.length_b   1.000
_cell.length_c   1.000
_cell.angle_alpha   90.00
_cell.angle_beta   90.00
_cell.angle_gamma   90.00
#
_symmetry.space_group_name_H-M   'P 1'
#
loop_
_entity.id
_entity.type
_entity.pdbx_description
1 polymer ?
#
loop_
_entity_poly.entity_id
_entity_poly.type
_entity_poly.pdbx_seq_one_letter_code
_entity_poly.pdbx_strand_id
1 'polypeptide(L)'
;MTEPVTLRARVQAPVKEVRHALTDPAAMRIWLAEHAEVELPGRYAFWGRHTPEGDAPRQRLLHADDRTVRFTWTLGGVEATTEFAVEEDGDDATIVSVSQSDYDHQEAIANTSIRGVLQTYWCLALANLAEHLEGRELTPKIDFSAPDMRAEVVVDAAPDAVFDSLVDSEKATRWFGYPIAIEPRVGGRFAMGGFDNPNPAVIVDLEPGRRLSVDWGPVGVGTWKLEGSGGRTRLTLVQSGFEGELPPYGAWGGILAGLSELRRFHEIPDWRPIWVG
;
A
#
# COMPACT_ATOMS: atom_id res chain seq x y z
N MET A 1 8.87 -5.37 24.78
CA MET A 1 7.97 -5.41 23.60
C MET A 1 8.02 -4.03 22.99
N THR A 2 8.36 -3.94 21.71
CA THR A 2 8.26 -2.69 20.94
C THR A 2 6.81 -2.24 20.88
N GLU A 3 6.59 -0.93 20.85
CA GLU A 3 5.25 -0.37 20.67
C GLU A 3 4.70 -0.79 19.29
N PRO A 4 3.44 -1.23 19.18
CA PRO A 4 2.85 -1.60 17.90
C PRO A 4 2.86 -0.43 16.91
N VAL A 5 3.10 -0.72 15.63
CA VAL A 5 2.86 0.26 14.58
C VAL A 5 1.36 0.40 14.38
N THR A 6 0.87 1.64 14.37
CA THR A 6 -0.55 1.95 14.14
C THR A 6 -0.70 2.78 12.87
N LEU A 7 -1.58 2.32 11.98
CA LEU A 7 -1.99 3.02 10.77
C LEU A 7 -3.45 3.43 10.91
N ARG A 8 -3.83 4.61 10.45
CA ARG A 8 -5.21 5.09 10.49
C ARG A 8 -5.60 5.65 9.13
N ALA A 9 -6.72 5.17 8.60
CA ALA A 9 -7.26 5.60 7.32
C ALA A 9 -8.75 5.93 7.45
N ARG A 10 -9.17 7.04 6.82
CA ARG A 10 -10.57 7.43 6.64
C ARG A 10 -11.12 6.73 5.41
N VAL A 11 -12.23 6.02 5.57
CA VAL A 11 -13.01 5.42 4.48
C VAL A 11 -14.39 6.07 4.38
N GLN A 12 -14.90 6.23 3.16
CA GLN A 12 -16.18 6.91 2.88
C GLN A 12 -17.34 5.91 2.95
N ALA A 13 -17.54 5.31 4.13
CA ALA A 13 -18.68 4.46 4.42
C ALA A 13 -19.03 4.50 5.92
N PRO A 14 -20.31 4.31 6.29
CA PRO A 14 -20.72 4.16 7.68
C PRO A 14 -20.09 2.94 8.35
N VAL A 15 -19.90 3.03 9.68
CA VAL A 15 -19.29 1.97 10.50
C VAL A 15 -19.84 0.58 10.20
N LYS A 16 -21.16 0.46 10.02
CA LYS A 16 -21.83 -0.82 9.76
C LYS A 16 -21.33 -1.46 8.46
N GLU A 17 -21.12 -0.68 7.42
CA GLU A 17 -20.65 -1.17 6.12
C GLU A 17 -19.18 -1.55 6.17
N VAL A 18 -18.35 -0.73 6.84
CA VAL A 18 -16.95 -1.06 7.09
C VAL A 18 -16.82 -2.34 7.90
N ARG A 19 -17.61 -2.46 8.97
CA ARG A 19 -17.65 -3.64 9.83
C ARG A 19 -18.12 -4.89 9.07
N HIS A 20 -19.03 -4.74 8.12
CA HIS A 20 -19.41 -5.82 7.21
C HIS A 20 -18.23 -6.19 6.29
N ALA A 21 -17.59 -5.22 5.63
CA ALA A 21 -16.45 -5.47 4.75
C ALA A 21 -15.24 -6.13 5.46
N LEU A 22 -15.05 -5.83 6.75
CA LEU A 22 -14.02 -6.44 7.60
C LEU A 22 -14.34 -7.88 8.02
N THR A 23 -15.58 -8.37 7.90
CA THR A 23 -15.98 -9.68 8.44
C THR A 23 -16.79 -10.55 7.48
N ASP A 24 -17.17 -10.04 6.33
CA ASP A 24 -17.79 -10.81 5.27
C ASP A 24 -16.71 -11.47 4.39
N PRO A 25 -16.70 -12.82 4.27
CA PRO A 25 -15.70 -13.50 3.47
C PRO A 25 -15.70 -13.12 2.00
N ALA A 26 -16.84 -12.73 1.42
CA ALA A 26 -16.89 -12.32 0.02
C ALA A 26 -16.26 -10.93 -0.16
N ALA A 27 -16.53 -9.98 0.74
CA ALA A 27 -15.87 -8.68 0.74
C ALA A 27 -14.36 -8.79 0.95
N MET A 28 -13.90 -9.57 1.94
CA MET A 28 -12.48 -9.78 2.21
C MET A 28 -11.72 -10.39 1.03
N ARG A 29 -12.36 -11.25 0.24
CA ARG A 29 -11.76 -11.81 -0.99
C ARG A 29 -11.60 -10.79 -2.12
N ILE A 30 -12.25 -9.64 -2.02
CA ILE A 30 -12.10 -8.53 -2.98
C ILE A 30 -10.93 -7.66 -2.53
N TRP A 31 -10.99 -7.12 -1.32
CA TRP A 31 -10.06 -6.06 -0.88
C TRP A 31 -8.78 -6.58 -0.21
N LEU A 32 -8.82 -7.71 0.50
CA LEU A 32 -7.71 -8.15 1.37
C LEU A 32 -6.88 -9.29 0.78
N ALA A 33 -7.51 -10.42 0.46
CA ALA A 33 -6.81 -11.68 0.19
C ALA A 33 -7.48 -12.48 -0.94
N GLU A 34 -6.83 -13.55 -1.41
CA GLU A 34 -7.42 -14.46 -2.41
C GLU A 34 -8.47 -15.39 -1.79
N HIS A 35 -8.21 -15.81 -0.56
CA HIS A 35 -9.10 -16.65 0.23
C HIS A 35 -9.36 -16.02 1.59
N ALA A 36 -10.59 -16.19 2.07
CA ALA A 36 -11.02 -15.75 3.39
C ALA A 36 -12.10 -16.69 3.92
N GLU A 37 -12.10 -16.94 5.22
CA GLU A 37 -13.13 -17.68 5.95
C GLU A 37 -13.39 -16.98 7.28
N VAL A 38 -14.66 -16.64 7.54
CA VAL A 38 -15.09 -15.94 8.75
C VAL A 38 -16.34 -16.62 9.29
N GLU A 39 -16.24 -17.11 10.52
CA GLU A 39 -17.32 -17.73 11.29
C GLU A 39 -17.19 -17.27 12.74
N LEU A 40 -17.68 -16.07 13.04
CA LEU A 40 -17.54 -15.48 14.37
C LEU A 40 -18.38 -16.22 15.41
N PRO A 41 -17.91 -16.37 16.66
CA PRO A 41 -16.62 -15.89 17.19
C PRO A 41 -15.47 -16.89 17.04
N GLY A 42 -15.63 -17.96 16.25
CA GLY A 42 -14.69 -19.08 16.21
C GLY A 42 -13.55 -18.93 15.21
N ARG A 43 -13.78 -18.26 14.07
CA ARG A 43 -12.82 -18.24 12.96
C ARG A 43 -12.77 -16.89 12.25
N TYR A 44 -11.54 -16.46 11.97
CA TYR A 44 -11.20 -15.35 11.10
C TYR A 44 -9.86 -15.68 10.45
N ALA A 45 -9.89 -16.07 9.17
CA ALA A 45 -8.72 -16.57 8.46
C ALA A 45 -8.68 -16.04 7.03
N PHE A 46 -7.49 -15.74 6.53
CA PHE A 46 -7.26 -15.30 5.15
C PHE A 46 -5.87 -15.74 4.67
N TRP A 47 -5.78 -16.10 3.40
CA TRP A 47 -4.55 -16.63 2.79
C TRP A 47 -4.59 -16.51 1.26
N GLY A 48 -3.58 -17.08 0.62
CA GLY A 48 -3.35 -17.06 -0.82
C GLY A 48 -2.23 -16.09 -1.19
N ARG A 49 -2.02 -15.92 -2.50
CA ARG A 49 -0.80 -15.26 -3.01
C ARG A 49 -0.64 -13.79 -2.59
N HIS A 50 -1.72 -13.14 -2.16
CA HIS A 50 -1.73 -11.76 -1.73
C HIS A 50 -1.50 -11.56 -0.22
N THR A 51 -1.22 -12.63 0.52
CA THR A 51 -0.99 -12.60 1.96
C THR A 51 0.45 -13.04 2.28
N PRO A 52 1.18 -12.35 3.19
CA PRO A 52 2.49 -12.81 3.64
C PRO A 52 2.42 -14.24 4.20
N GLU A 53 3.29 -15.13 3.70
CA GLU A 53 3.23 -16.57 3.98
C GLU A 53 1.82 -17.18 3.78
N GLY A 54 1.12 -16.75 2.74
CA GLY A 54 -0.27 -17.14 2.46
C GLY A 54 -0.46 -18.54 1.87
N ASP A 55 0.50 -19.45 1.98
CA ASP A 55 0.34 -20.85 1.54
C ASP A 55 -0.74 -21.61 2.34
N ALA A 56 -1.03 -21.15 3.56
CA ALA A 56 -2.10 -21.64 4.42
C ALA A 56 -2.63 -20.50 5.31
N PRO A 57 -3.84 -20.62 5.90
CA PRO A 57 -4.28 -19.68 6.92
C PRO A 57 -3.40 -19.76 8.16
N ARG A 58 -2.96 -18.60 8.66
CA ARG A 58 -2.07 -18.50 9.84
C ARG A 58 -2.72 -17.75 11.00
N GLN A 59 -3.97 -17.32 10.85
CA GLN A 59 -4.65 -16.47 11.83
C GLN A 59 -5.37 -17.29 12.90
N ARG A 60 -5.33 -16.78 14.13
CA ARG A 60 -6.16 -17.23 15.25
C ARG A 60 -6.91 -16.03 15.82
N LEU A 61 -8.23 -16.07 15.71
CA LEU A 61 -9.09 -15.01 16.23
C LEU A 61 -8.93 -14.89 17.75
N LEU A 62 -8.70 -13.68 18.24
CA LEU A 62 -8.65 -13.35 19.66
C LEU A 62 -9.92 -12.67 20.14
N HIS A 63 -10.46 -11.76 19.33
CA HIS A 63 -11.62 -10.95 19.68
C HIS A 63 -12.34 -10.47 18.41
N ALA A 64 -13.67 -10.43 18.46
CA ALA A 64 -14.48 -9.76 17.46
C ALA A 64 -15.77 -9.22 18.11
N ASP A 65 -16.03 -7.93 17.95
CA ASP A 65 -17.29 -7.27 18.30
C ASP A 65 -17.70 -6.31 17.17
N ASP A 66 -18.62 -5.38 17.42
CA ASP A 66 -19.10 -4.43 16.41
C ASP A 66 -18.06 -3.39 15.98
N ARG A 67 -16.97 -3.24 16.73
CA ARG A 67 -15.97 -2.18 16.53
C ARG A 67 -14.56 -2.69 16.30
N THR A 68 -14.28 -3.92 16.67
CA THR A 68 -12.92 -4.44 16.72
C THR A 68 -12.86 -5.87 16.19
N VAL A 69 -11.83 -6.17 15.41
CA VAL A 69 -11.42 -7.53 15.04
C VAL A 69 -9.93 -7.68 15.37
N ARG A 70 -9.59 -8.56 16.29
CA ARG A 70 -8.21 -8.81 16.73
C ARG A 70 -7.86 -10.27 16.54
N PHE A 71 -6.73 -10.55 15.92
CA PHE A 71 -6.22 -11.91 15.70
C PHE A 71 -4.71 -11.96 15.91
N THR A 72 -4.20 -13.14 16.26
CA THR A 72 -2.78 -13.44 16.10
C THR A 72 -2.51 -14.12 14.77
N TRP A 73 -1.28 -14.06 14.30
CA TRP A 73 -0.79 -14.82 13.16
C TRP A 73 0.71 -15.02 13.25
N THR A 74 1.18 -16.18 12.80
CA THR A 74 2.61 -16.53 12.84
C THR A 74 3.27 -16.19 11.51
N LEU A 75 4.30 -15.34 11.53
CA LEU A 75 5.07 -14.90 10.37
C LEU A 75 6.57 -14.94 10.66
N GLY A 76 7.35 -15.62 9.82
CA GLY A 76 8.77 -15.84 10.07
C GLY A 76 9.02 -16.52 11.41
N GLY A 77 8.13 -17.43 11.81
CA GLY A 77 8.19 -18.16 13.09
C GLY A 77 7.82 -17.35 14.35
N VAL A 78 7.41 -16.09 14.20
CA VAL A 78 7.01 -15.22 15.33
C VAL A 78 5.51 -15.00 15.30
N GLU A 79 4.82 -15.24 16.43
CA GLU A 79 3.41 -14.89 16.58
C GLU A 79 3.29 -13.37 16.81
N ALA A 80 2.65 -12.68 15.88
CA ALA A 80 2.32 -11.27 15.96
C ALA A 80 0.81 -11.09 16.15
N THR A 81 0.40 -9.92 16.65
CA THR A 81 -1.01 -9.56 16.84
C THR A 81 -1.37 -8.40 15.92
N THR A 82 -2.51 -8.53 15.25
CA THR A 82 -3.13 -7.46 14.47
C THR A 82 -4.51 -7.14 15.04
N GLU A 83 -4.83 -5.85 15.11
CA GLU A 83 -6.16 -5.35 15.44
C GLU A 83 -6.65 -4.37 14.38
N PHE A 84 -7.83 -4.65 13.82
CA PHE A 84 -8.67 -3.64 13.19
C PHE A 84 -9.58 -3.02 14.25
N ALA A 85 -9.59 -1.70 14.33
CA ALA A 85 -10.57 -0.93 15.09
C ALA A 85 -11.24 0.09 14.18
N VAL A 86 -12.54 0.29 14.35
CA VAL A 86 -13.30 1.29 13.60
C VAL A 86 -13.82 2.37 14.54
N GLU A 87 -13.84 3.62 14.08
CA GLU A 87 -14.29 4.83 14.78
C GLU A 87 -15.22 5.64 13.85
N GLU A 88 -16.32 6.20 14.37
CA GLU A 88 -17.19 7.07 13.55
C GLU A 88 -16.46 8.37 13.20
N ASP A 89 -16.67 8.89 12.00
CA ASP A 89 -16.12 10.17 11.57
C ASP A 89 -17.14 10.95 10.73
N GLY A 90 -18.17 11.42 11.42
CA GLY A 90 -19.40 11.92 10.79
C GLY A 90 -20.33 10.78 10.38
N ASP A 91 -21.37 11.13 9.62
CA ASP A 91 -22.47 10.21 9.31
C ASP A 91 -22.11 9.19 8.21
N ASP A 92 -21.26 9.59 7.25
CA ASP A 92 -20.93 8.82 6.05
C ASP A 92 -19.45 8.39 5.98
N ALA A 93 -18.69 8.54 7.07
CA ALA A 93 -17.28 8.18 7.10
C ALA A 93 -16.89 7.45 8.39
N THR A 94 -15.82 6.66 8.28
CA THR A 94 -15.26 5.85 9.38
C THR A 94 -13.75 5.97 9.37
N ILE A 95 -13.12 6.13 10.54
CA ILE A 95 -11.68 5.89 10.69
C ILE A 95 -11.47 4.41 10.98
N VAL A 96 -10.68 3.76 10.13
CA VAL A 96 -10.19 2.39 10.32
C VAL A 96 -8.75 2.47 10.81
N SER A 97 -8.50 1.93 11.99
CA SER A 97 -7.18 1.80 12.58
C SER A 97 -6.69 0.36 12.46
N VAL A 98 -5.44 0.17 12.05
CA VAL A 98 -4.74 -1.12 12.08
C VAL A 98 -3.55 -1.01 13.02
N SER A 99 -3.58 -1.74 14.12
CA SER A 99 -2.43 -1.91 15.02
C SER A 99 -1.75 -3.25 14.75
N GLN A 100 -0.43 -3.25 14.60
CA GLN A 100 0.38 -4.43 14.32
C GLN A 100 1.55 -4.52 15.31
N SER A 101 1.60 -5.59 16.10
CA SER A 101 2.76 -5.88 16.97
C SER A 101 3.90 -6.53 16.19
N ASP A 102 5.07 -6.63 16.82
CA ASP A 102 6.22 -7.39 16.29
C ASP A 102 6.69 -6.93 14.89
N TYR A 103 6.51 -5.65 14.61
CA TYR A 103 7.10 -4.94 13.48
C TYR A 103 8.40 -4.26 13.91
N ASP A 104 9.45 -4.42 13.11
CA ASP A 104 10.73 -3.72 13.26
C ASP A 104 11.06 -2.97 11.96
N HIS A 105 11.26 -1.66 12.08
CA HIS A 105 11.62 -0.82 10.95
C HIS A 105 13.00 -1.16 10.37
N GLN A 106 13.93 -1.67 11.20
CA GLN A 106 15.23 -2.13 10.71
C GLN A 106 15.10 -3.39 9.86
N GLU A 107 14.22 -4.33 10.24
CA GLU A 107 13.88 -5.50 9.40
C GLU A 107 13.27 -5.06 8.06
N ALA A 108 12.42 -4.02 8.09
CA ALA A 108 11.80 -3.45 6.89
C ALA A 108 12.83 -2.81 5.94
N ILE A 109 13.74 -1.98 6.45
CA ILE A 109 14.80 -1.33 5.65
C ILE A 109 15.77 -2.37 5.09
N ALA A 110 16.19 -3.33 5.91
CA ALA A 110 17.19 -4.31 5.53
C ALA A 110 16.60 -5.46 4.69
N ASN A 111 15.27 -5.55 4.55
CA ASN A 111 14.54 -6.62 3.86
C ASN A 111 14.97 -8.03 4.35
N THR A 112 15.14 -8.20 5.65
CA THR A 112 15.71 -9.43 6.25
C THR A 112 14.67 -10.42 6.75
N SER A 113 13.40 -10.04 6.77
CA SER A 113 12.31 -10.80 7.39
C SER A 113 10.99 -10.47 6.72
N ILE A 114 10.12 -11.47 6.57
CA ILE A 114 8.78 -11.27 6.01
C ILE A 114 7.95 -10.27 6.84
N ARG A 115 8.22 -10.13 8.14
CA ARG A 115 7.51 -9.14 8.98
C ARG A 115 7.84 -7.70 8.61
N GLY A 116 8.98 -7.45 7.97
CA GLY A 116 9.36 -6.13 7.46
C GLY A 116 8.37 -5.56 6.44
N VAL A 117 7.55 -6.41 5.80
CA VAL A 117 6.53 -5.95 4.83
C VAL A 117 5.25 -5.45 5.49
N LEU A 118 5.04 -5.72 6.79
CA LEU A 118 3.72 -5.60 7.41
C LEU A 118 3.16 -4.18 7.40
N GLN A 119 4.01 -3.17 7.58
CA GLN A 119 3.57 -1.78 7.51
C GLN A 119 2.99 -1.46 6.13
N THR A 120 3.74 -1.73 5.05
CA THR A 120 3.29 -1.39 3.69
C THR A 120 2.21 -2.32 3.16
N TYR A 121 2.19 -3.58 3.60
CA TYR A 121 1.08 -4.50 3.39
C TYR A 121 -0.23 -3.94 3.95
N TRP A 122 -0.22 -3.47 5.20
CA TRP A 122 -1.41 -2.88 5.82
C TRP A 122 -1.78 -1.53 5.21
N CYS A 123 -0.81 -0.71 4.78
CA CYS A 123 -1.10 0.49 4.01
C CYS A 123 -1.87 0.17 2.72
N LEU A 124 -1.39 -0.81 1.94
CA LEU A 124 -2.05 -1.23 0.70
C LEU A 124 -3.43 -1.84 0.97
N ALA A 125 -3.55 -2.68 1.99
CA ALA A 125 -4.82 -3.30 2.36
C ALA A 125 -5.87 -2.26 2.78
N LEU A 126 -5.50 -1.23 3.55
CA LEU A 126 -6.39 -0.12 3.90
C LEU A 126 -6.78 0.72 2.68
N ALA A 127 -5.85 0.96 1.76
CA ALA A 127 -6.15 1.63 0.50
C ALA A 127 -7.16 0.83 -0.36
N ASN A 128 -6.98 -0.50 -0.46
CA ASN A 128 -7.92 -1.36 -1.16
C ASN A 128 -9.29 -1.45 -0.47
N LEU A 129 -9.35 -1.41 0.87
CA LEU A 129 -10.61 -1.32 1.60
C LEU A 129 -11.35 -0.02 1.27
N ALA A 130 -10.64 1.11 1.24
CA ALA A 130 -11.22 2.40 0.86
C ALA A 130 -11.74 2.37 -0.58
N GLU A 131 -10.94 1.89 -1.53
CA GLU A 131 -11.35 1.75 -2.94
C GLU A 131 -12.56 0.84 -3.10
N HIS A 132 -12.61 -0.28 -2.37
CA HIS A 132 -13.74 -1.21 -2.40
C HIS A 132 -15.04 -0.55 -1.92
N LEU A 133 -14.99 0.16 -0.78
CA LEU A 133 -16.15 0.85 -0.21
C LEU A 133 -16.62 2.03 -1.07
N GLU A 134 -15.69 2.68 -1.77
CA GLU A 134 -16.00 3.75 -2.74
C GLU A 134 -16.45 3.22 -4.11
N GLY A 135 -16.50 1.89 -4.32
CA GLY A 135 -16.88 1.28 -5.60
C GLY A 135 -15.87 1.53 -6.73
N ARG A 136 -14.61 1.78 -6.38
CA ARG A 136 -13.51 2.06 -7.32
C ARG A 136 -12.84 0.76 -7.76
N GLU A 137 -12.17 0.80 -8.92
CA GLU A 137 -11.26 -0.28 -9.30
C GLU A 137 -10.08 -0.32 -8.31
N LEU A 138 -9.83 -1.50 -7.74
CA LEU A 138 -8.80 -1.69 -6.72
C LEU A 138 -7.41 -1.56 -7.33
N THR A 139 -6.53 -0.89 -6.60
CA THR A 139 -5.09 -0.95 -6.87
C THR A 139 -4.59 -2.39 -6.72
N PRO A 140 -3.74 -2.90 -7.63
CA PRO A 140 -3.22 -4.27 -7.54
C PRO A 140 -2.57 -4.58 -6.18
N LYS A 141 -2.84 -5.78 -5.65
CA LYS A 141 -2.21 -6.30 -4.44
C LYS A 141 -0.80 -6.83 -4.75
N ILE A 142 0.04 -6.96 -3.72
CA ILE A 142 1.32 -7.66 -3.82
C ILE A 142 1.04 -9.13 -4.17
N ASP A 143 1.80 -9.71 -5.10
CA ASP A 143 1.84 -11.17 -5.30
C ASP A 143 3.12 -11.70 -4.63
N PHE A 144 2.98 -12.34 -3.48
CA PHE A 144 4.11 -12.91 -2.72
C PHE A 144 4.59 -14.25 -3.30
N SER A 145 3.92 -14.79 -4.32
CA SER A 145 4.26 -16.07 -4.95
C SER A 145 5.06 -15.92 -6.25
N ALA A 146 5.20 -14.69 -6.76
CA ALA A 146 5.89 -14.40 -8.01
C ALA A 146 6.97 -13.32 -7.81
N PRO A 147 8.14 -13.47 -8.45
CA PRO A 147 9.18 -12.45 -8.42
C PRO A 147 8.88 -11.27 -9.35
N ASP A 148 7.90 -11.41 -10.26
CA ASP A 148 7.52 -10.32 -11.18
C ASP A 148 6.77 -9.22 -10.42
N MET A 149 7.39 -8.05 -10.33
CA MET A 149 6.80 -6.88 -9.70
C MET A 149 6.33 -5.91 -10.77
N ARG A 150 5.13 -6.17 -11.27
CA ARG A 150 4.45 -5.34 -12.28
C ARG A 150 3.03 -5.02 -11.83
N ALA A 151 2.64 -3.77 -11.97
CA ALA A 151 1.26 -3.34 -11.76
C ALA A 151 0.83 -2.40 -12.89
N GLU A 152 -0.45 -2.44 -13.24
CA GLU A 152 -1.04 -1.56 -14.24
C GLU A 152 -2.35 -1.02 -13.69
N VAL A 153 -2.56 0.29 -13.85
CA VAL A 153 -3.80 0.98 -13.50
C VAL A 153 -4.12 2.03 -14.54
N VAL A 154 -5.38 2.45 -14.58
CA VAL A 154 -5.81 3.65 -15.29
C VAL A 154 -5.96 4.80 -14.29
N VAL A 155 -5.40 5.95 -14.64
CA VAL A 155 -5.57 7.22 -13.94
C VAL A 155 -6.46 8.12 -14.79
N ASP A 156 -7.50 8.72 -14.22
CA ASP A 156 -8.39 9.68 -14.91
C ASP A 156 -7.76 11.08 -15.05
N ALA A 157 -6.55 11.12 -15.62
CA ALA A 157 -5.82 12.34 -15.93
C ALA A 157 -4.91 12.15 -17.14
N ALA A 158 -4.60 13.25 -17.82
CA ALA A 158 -3.69 13.25 -18.96
C ALA A 158 -2.25 12.86 -18.54
N PRO A 159 -1.46 12.21 -19.42
CA PRO A 159 -0.11 11.76 -19.08
C PRO A 159 0.80 12.86 -18.55
N ASP A 160 0.72 14.07 -19.11
CA ASP A 160 1.53 15.20 -18.64
C ASP A 160 1.19 15.61 -17.20
N ALA A 161 -0.08 15.53 -16.81
CA ALA A 161 -0.50 15.84 -15.43
C ALA A 161 -0.05 14.76 -14.45
N VAL A 162 -0.16 13.48 -14.83
CA VAL A 162 0.34 12.36 -14.01
C VAL A 162 1.86 12.42 -13.90
N PHE A 163 2.56 12.70 -15.00
CA PHE A 163 4.01 12.82 -15.03
C PHE A 163 4.50 13.93 -14.13
N ASP A 164 3.87 15.11 -14.21
CA ASP A 164 4.19 16.26 -13.37
C ASP A 164 4.02 15.92 -11.87
N SER A 165 2.98 15.19 -11.49
CA SER A 165 2.82 14.69 -10.12
C SER A 165 3.90 13.70 -9.65
N LEU A 166 4.57 13.00 -10.58
CA LEU A 166 5.64 12.05 -10.27
C LEU A 166 7.01 12.74 -10.06
N VAL A 167 7.22 13.92 -10.65
CA VAL A 167 8.54 14.58 -10.70
C VAL A 167 8.59 15.92 -9.98
N ASP A 168 7.44 16.53 -9.71
CA ASP A 168 7.34 17.73 -8.88
C ASP A 168 7.38 17.36 -7.39
N SER A 169 8.31 17.96 -6.65
CA SER A 169 8.54 17.63 -5.23
C SER A 169 7.35 17.95 -4.33
N GLU A 170 6.65 19.06 -4.60
CA GLU A 170 5.51 19.48 -3.80
C GLU A 170 4.34 18.51 -4.02
N LYS A 171 4.03 18.18 -5.28
CA LYS A 171 2.98 17.23 -5.62
C LYS A 171 3.29 15.84 -5.09
N ALA A 172 4.50 15.34 -5.34
CA ALA A 172 4.97 14.06 -4.83
C ALA A 172 4.84 13.96 -3.31
N THR A 173 5.31 14.98 -2.59
CA THR A 173 5.17 15.05 -1.13
C THR A 173 3.70 15.00 -0.69
N ARG A 174 2.82 15.73 -1.38
CA ARG A 174 1.39 15.82 -1.04
C ARG A 174 0.68 14.48 -1.18
N TRP A 175 0.73 13.85 -2.36
CA TRP A 175 -0.02 12.59 -2.59
C TRP A 175 0.64 11.39 -1.91
N PHE A 176 1.97 11.37 -1.78
CA PHE A 176 2.66 10.26 -1.11
C PHE A 176 2.53 10.32 0.42
N GLY A 177 2.29 11.49 1.00
CA GLY A 177 2.12 11.65 2.45
C GLY A 177 3.43 11.59 3.25
N TYR A 178 4.58 11.71 2.59
CA TYR A 178 5.91 11.76 3.19
C TYR A 178 6.79 12.74 2.39
N PRO A 179 7.75 13.45 3.02
CA PRO A 179 8.61 14.39 2.30
C PRO A 179 9.36 13.72 1.14
N ILE A 180 9.23 14.28 -0.07
CA ILE A 180 9.97 13.85 -1.26
C ILE A 180 10.63 15.08 -1.88
N ALA A 181 11.93 14.99 -2.11
CA ALA A 181 12.69 16.00 -2.86
C ALA A 181 13.25 15.38 -4.15
N ILE A 182 13.02 16.05 -5.28
CA ILE A 182 13.30 15.54 -6.62
C ILE A 182 14.09 16.58 -7.41
N GLU A 183 15.18 16.17 -8.04
CA GLU A 183 15.84 16.91 -9.11
C GLU A 183 15.43 16.30 -10.45
N PRO A 184 14.45 16.87 -11.19
CA PRO A 184 13.80 16.21 -12.32
C PRO A 184 14.66 16.24 -13.59
N ARG A 185 15.77 15.51 -13.57
CA ARG A 185 16.72 15.30 -14.67
C ARG A 185 17.42 13.95 -14.50
N VAL A 186 17.88 13.36 -15.60
CA VAL A 186 18.75 12.16 -15.53
C VAL A 186 20.00 12.49 -14.73
N GLY A 187 20.37 11.58 -13.81
CA GLY A 187 21.43 11.77 -12.81
C GLY A 187 21.03 12.64 -11.61
N GLY A 188 19.80 13.15 -11.58
CA GLY A 188 19.23 13.89 -10.46
C GLY A 188 18.79 12.98 -9.31
N ARG A 189 18.73 13.54 -8.11
CA ARG A 189 18.34 12.84 -6.88
C ARG A 189 16.81 12.69 -6.80
N PHE A 190 16.36 11.51 -6.36
CA PHE A 190 15.01 11.25 -5.85
C PHE A 190 15.14 10.84 -4.38
N ALA A 191 14.85 11.77 -3.46
CA ALA A 191 15.18 11.64 -2.05
C ALA A 191 13.91 11.57 -1.19
N MET A 192 13.61 10.37 -0.68
CA MET A 192 12.64 10.21 0.41
C MET A 192 13.21 10.82 1.70
N GLY A 193 12.46 11.68 2.36
CA GLY A 193 12.87 12.40 3.57
C GLY A 193 13.56 13.74 3.28
N GLY A 194 13.66 14.14 2.01
CA GLY A 194 14.32 15.38 1.59
C GLY A 194 15.79 15.21 1.21
N PHE A 195 16.42 16.28 0.71
CA PHE A 195 17.80 16.22 0.19
C PHE A 195 18.89 15.97 1.24
N ASP A 196 18.56 16.00 2.52
CA ASP A 196 19.45 15.62 3.62
C ASP A 196 19.56 14.09 3.77
N ASN A 197 18.77 13.30 3.03
CA ASN A 197 18.94 11.86 2.96
C ASN A 197 20.36 11.53 2.45
N PRO A 198 21.17 10.77 3.22
CA PRO A 198 22.55 10.47 2.85
C PRO A 198 22.68 9.54 1.64
N ASN A 199 21.62 8.80 1.29
CA ASN A 199 21.59 7.82 0.21
C ASN A 199 20.34 8.03 -0.68
N PRO A 200 20.23 9.15 -1.41
CA PRO A 200 19.11 9.38 -2.30
C PRO A 200 19.16 8.40 -3.48
N ALA A 201 17.98 8.02 -3.99
CA ALA A 201 17.89 7.30 -5.24
C ALA A 201 18.25 8.21 -6.42
N VAL A 202 18.54 7.62 -7.58
CA VAL A 202 19.00 8.36 -8.77
C VAL A 202 18.01 8.18 -9.92
N ILE A 203 17.61 9.27 -10.56
CA ILE A 203 16.82 9.21 -11.78
C ILE A 203 17.73 8.74 -12.93
N VAL A 204 17.43 7.58 -13.49
CA VAL A 204 18.22 6.96 -14.58
C VAL A 204 17.56 7.07 -15.94
N ASP A 205 16.25 7.32 -15.99
CA ASP A 205 15.50 7.59 -17.23
C ASP A 205 14.41 8.62 -16.95
N LEU A 206 14.23 9.56 -17.87
CA LEU A 206 13.26 10.64 -17.75
C LEU A 206 12.81 11.12 -19.13
N GLU A 207 11.63 10.68 -19.54
CA GLU A 207 10.94 11.11 -20.75
C GLU A 207 9.63 11.82 -20.36
N PRO A 208 9.55 13.16 -20.47
CA PRO A 208 8.34 13.92 -20.12
C PRO A 208 7.06 13.33 -20.70
N GLY A 209 6.05 13.15 -19.85
CA GLY A 209 4.73 12.60 -20.21
C GLY A 209 4.71 11.11 -20.55
N ARG A 210 5.86 10.40 -20.45
CA ARG A 210 5.98 9.02 -20.96
C ARG A 210 6.65 8.06 -20.01
N ARG A 211 7.74 8.47 -19.35
CA ARG A 211 8.55 7.52 -18.56
C ARG A 211 9.39 8.19 -17.47
N LEU A 212 9.39 7.58 -16.29
CA LEU A 212 10.33 7.85 -15.21
C LEU A 212 10.94 6.52 -14.76
N SER A 213 12.26 6.43 -14.64
CA SER A 213 12.93 5.32 -13.97
C SER A 213 13.85 5.85 -12.88
N VAL A 214 13.74 5.27 -11.69
CA VAL A 214 14.49 5.65 -10.49
C VAL A 214 15.22 4.42 -9.95
N ASP A 215 16.53 4.52 -9.80
CA ASP A 215 17.41 3.50 -9.24
C ASP A 215 17.56 3.69 -7.73
N TRP A 216 17.09 2.68 -6.98
CA TRP A 216 17.09 2.63 -5.52
C TRP A 216 18.24 1.77 -4.96
N GLY A 217 19.27 1.49 -5.77
CA GLY A 217 20.41 0.65 -5.39
C GLY A 217 20.00 -0.82 -5.24
N PRO A 218 20.29 -1.50 -4.10
CA PRO A 218 19.94 -2.92 -3.91
C PRO A 218 18.44 -3.24 -4.04
N VAL A 219 17.57 -2.26 -3.79
CA VAL A 219 16.12 -2.39 -3.99
C VAL A 219 15.75 -2.45 -5.48
N GLY A 220 16.66 -2.08 -6.38
CA GLY A 220 16.51 -2.13 -7.83
C GLY A 220 15.91 -0.85 -8.43
N VAL A 221 15.55 -0.93 -9.70
CA VAL A 221 15.00 0.17 -10.49
C VAL A 221 13.48 0.09 -10.54
N GLY A 222 12.82 1.12 -10.02
CA GLY A 222 11.39 1.37 -10.18
C GLY A 222 11.14 2.16 -11.46
N THR A 223 10.22 1.71 -12.31
CA THR A 223 9.87 2.36 -13.59
C THR A 223 8.38 2.62 -13.71
N TRP A 224 8.01 3.87 -13.95
CA TRP A 224 6.68 4.34 -14.30
C TRP A 224 6.63 4.58 -15.81
N LYS A 225 5.72 3.88 -16.52
CA LYS A 225 5.45 4.11 -17.95
C LYS A 225 4.03 4.62 -18.14
N LEU A 226 3.89 5.72 -18.85
CA LEU A 226 2.64 6.44 -19.05
C LEU A 226 2.25 6.36 -20.52
N GLU A 227 1.03 5.89 -20.79
CA GLU A 227 0.47 5.81 -22.13
C GLU A 227 -0.91 6.47 -22.15
N GLY A 228 -1.02 7.56 -22.90
CA GLY A 228 -2.24 8.38 -22.95
C GLY A 228 -3.26 7.89 -23.97
N SER A 229 -4.53 7.85 -23.59
CA SER A 229 -5.65 7.68 -24.51
C SER A 229 -6.94 8.28 -23.94
N GLY A 230 -7.64 9.10 -24.74
CA GLY A 230 -8.94 9.66 -24.38
C GLY A 230 -8.94 10.49 -23.10
N GLY A 231 -7.88 11.26 -22.84
CA GLY A 231 -7.74 12.09 -21.63
C GLY A 231 -7.29 11.34 -20.38
N ARG A 232 -7.11 10.02 -20.46
CA ARG A 232 -6.69 9.14 -19.36
C ARG A 232 -5.29 8.60 -19.60
N THR A 233 -4.67 8.12 -18.52
CA THR A 233 -3.33 7.53 -18.56
C THR A 233 -3.38 6.08 -18.11
N ARG A 234 -2.93 5.17 -18.96
CA ARG A 234 -2.52 3.83 -18.51
C ARG A 234 -1.13 3.98 -17.89
N LEU A 235 -1.04 3.77 -16.58
CA LEU A 235 0.21 3.79 -15.83
C LEU A 235 0.64 2.36 -15.53
N THR A 236 1.79 1.97 -16.06
CA THR A 236 2.47 0.73 -15.74
C THR A 236 3.62 0.99 -14.77
N LEU A 237 3.61 0.29 -13.64
CA LEU A 237 4.73 0.21 -12.71
C LEU A 237 5.49 -1.10 -12.90
N VAL A 238 6.82 -1.03 -12.85
CA VAL A 238 7.71 -2.20 -12.83
C VAL A 238 8.81 -1.98 -11.82
N GLN A 239 9.05 -2.93 -10.92
CA GLN A 239 10.25 -3.00 -10.08
C GLN A 239 11.15 -4.13 -10.61
N SER A 240 12.41 -3.82 -10.91
CA SER A 240 13.33 -4.77 -11.55
C SER A 240 14.77 -4.56 -11.11
N GLY A 241 15.64 -5.55 -11.36
CA GLY A 241 17.08 -5.44 -11.04
C GLY A 241 17.40 -5.38 -9.55
N PHE A 242 16.47 -5.82 -8.69
CA PHE A 242 16.69 -5.93 -7.26
C PHE A 242 17.61 -7.10 -6.92
N GLU A 243 18.37 -6.94 -5.84
CA GLU A 243 19.31 -7.94 -5.33
C GLU A 243 18.71 -8.66 -4.11
N GLY A 244 19.23 -9.86 -3.81
CA GLY A 244 18.86 -10.64 -2.62
C GLY A 244 17.96 -11.85 -2.90
N GLU A 245 17.74 -12.67 -1.87
CA GLU A 245 16.94 -13.89 -1.96
C GLU A 245 15.43 -13.60 -1.97
N LEU A 246 15.00 -12.51 -1.32
CA LEU A 246 13.61 -12.07 -1.27
C LEU A 246 13.43 -10.84 -2.16
N PRO A 247 12.44 -10.84 -3.08
CA PRO A 247 12.02 -9.62 -3.76
C PRO A 247 11.71 -8.51 -2.73
N PRO A 248 11.90 -7.22 -3.06
CA PRO A 248 11.70 -6.10 -2.15
C PRO A 248 10.20 -5.80 -1.92
N TYR A 249 9.45 -6.77 -1.41
CA TYR A 249 8.00 -6.69 -1.24
C TYR A 249 7.56 -5.52 -0.36
N GLY A 250 8.35 -5.15 0.65
CA GLY A 250 8.08 -3.99 1.48
C GLY A 250 8.05 -2.69 0.67
N ALA A 251 9.09 -2.45 -0.14
CA ALA A 251 9.17 -1.28 -1.02
C ALA A 251 8.09 -1.33 -2.11
N TRP A 252 7.87 -2.49 -2.71
CA TRP A 252 6.82 -2.69 -3.71
C TRP A 252 5.42 -2.39 -3.17
N GLY A 253 5.10 -2.90 -1.97
CA GLY A 253 3.85 -2.59 -1.27
C GLY A 253 3.67 -1.11 -0.99
N GLY A 254 4.75 -0.41 -0.62
CA GLY A 254 4.73 1.04 -0.39
C GLY A 254 4.45 1.82 -1.67
N ILE A 255 5.07 1.44 -2.78
CA ILE A 255 4.82 2.01 -4.12
C ILE A 255 3.36 1.78 -4.54
N LEU A 256 2.82 0.58 -4.34
CA LEU A 256 1.42 0.27 -4.65
C LEU A 256 0.44 1.06 -3.77
N ALA A 257 0.69 1.17 -2.47
CA ALA A 257 -0.14 1.99 -1.60
C ALA A 257 -0.12 3.47 -2.03
N GLY A 258 1.06 4.00 -2.39
CA GLY A 258 1.22 5.33 -2.96
C GLY A 258 0.51 5.50 -4.30
N LEU A 259 0.49 4.46 -5.15
CA LEU A 259 -0.22 4.48 -6.44
C LEU A 259 -1.73 4.69 -6.24
N SER A 260 -2.33 4.09 -5.20
CA SER A 260 -3.73 4.35 -4.86
C SER A 260 -3.96 5.84 -4.56
N GLU A 261 -3.10 6.46 -3.74
CA GLU A 261 -3.23 7.89 -3.44
C GLU A 261 -2.92 8.79 -4.65
N LEU A 262 -1.97 8.44 -5.52
CA LEU A 262 -1.73 9.16 -6.76
C LEU A 262 -2.98 9.17 -7.65
N ARG A 263 -3.69 8.04 -7.77
CA ARG A 263 -4.96 7.98 -8.50
C ARG A 263 -6.00 8.88 -7.85
N ARG A 264 -6.17 8.78 -6.53
CA ARG A 264 -7.13 9.61 -5.78
C ARG A 264 -6.82 11.11 -5.90
N PHE A 265 -5.55 11.49 -5.88
CA PHE A 265 -5.08 12.87 -6.05
C PHE A 265 -5.55 13.49 -7.38
N HIS A 266 -5.65 12.69 -8.43
CA HIS A 266 -6.13 13.12 -9.74
C HIS A 266 -7.65 12.99 -9.94
N GLU A 267 -8.27 12.01 -9.27
CA GLU A 267 -9.63 11.57 -9.59
C GLU A 267 -10.70 12.11 -8.63
N ILE A 268 -10.31 12.53 -7.42
CA ILE A 268 -11.24 12.99 -6.39
C ILE A 268 -11.22 14.54 -6.34
N PRO A 269 -12.36 15.21 -6.59
CA PRO A 269 -12.48 16.65 -6.36
C PRO A 269 -12.20 17.00 -4.90
N ASP A 270 -11.45 18.08 -4.67
CA ASP A 270 -11.03 18.52 -3.33
C ASP A 270 -10.36 17.41 -2.50
N TRP A 271 -9.57 16.56 -3.18
CA TRP A 271 -8.90 15.40 -2.60
C TRP A 271 -8.21 15.71 -1.27
N ARG A 272 -8.40 14.77 -0.33
CA ARG A 272 -7.65 14.65 0.91
C ARG A 272 -7.11 13.22 1.02
N PRO A 273 -5.91 13.03 1.61
CA PRO A 273 -5.39 11.69 1.84
C PRO A 273 -6.36 10.90 2.72
N ILE A 274 -6.45 9.59 2.50
CA ILE A 274 -7.18 8.71 3.43
C ILE A 274 -6.47 8.68 4.78
N TRP A 275 -5.15 8.86 4.79
CA TRP A 275 -4.32 8.77 5.98
C TRP A 275 -4.65 9.84 7.02
N VAL A 276 -4.84 9.41 8.26
CA VAL A 276 -5.09 10.27 9.42
C VAL A 276 -3.89 10.16 10.36
N GLY A 277 -3.30 11.32 10.69
CA GLY A 277 -2.21 11.43 11.67
C GLY A 277 -2.65 11.29 13.11
#